data_AF-A0A3D4PKB0-F1
#
_entry.id   AF-A0A3D4PKB0-F1
#
_cell.length_a   1.000
_cell.length_b   1.000
_cell.length_c   1.000
_cell.angle_alpha   90.00
_cell.angle_beta   90.00
_cell.angle_gamma   90.00
#
_symmetry.space_group_name_H-M   'P 1'
#
loop_
_entity.id
_entity.type
_entity.pdbx_description
1 polymer ?
#
loop_
_entity_poly.entity_id
_entity_poly.type
_entity_poly.pdbx_seq_one_letter_code
_entity_poly.pdbx_strand_id
1 'polypeptide(L)' 'RIPVHMIETMSRLRKVSKDLVQELGREPTVEEMAERADVSIDEARRVMKISRQPISLDR' A
#
# COMPACT_ATOMS: atom_id res chain seq x y z
N ARG A 1 -12.36 -10.80 -7.39
CA ARG A 1 -10.99 -11.28 -7.70
C ARG A 1 -10.05 -10.09 -7.82
N ILE A 2 -8.99 -10.03 -7.01
CA ILE A 2 -7.97 -8.97 -7.07
C ILE A 2 -6.84 -9.44 -8.03
N PRO A 3 -6.36 -8.61 -8.97
CA PRO A 3 -5.23 -8.96 -9.82
C PRO A 3 -3.95 -9.22 -9.03
N VAL A 4 -3.12 -10.17 -9.46
CA VAL A 4 -1.87 -10.53 -8.76
C VAL A 4 -0.90 -9.35 -8.60
N HIS A 5 -0.76 -8.51 -9.63
CA HIS A 5 0.07 -7.30 -9.56
C HIS A 5 -0.40 -6.33 -8.47
N MET A 6 -1.71 -6.25 -8.22
CA MET A 6 -2.27 -5.41 -7.15
C MET A 6 -1.94 -5.98 -5.76
N ILE A 7 -1.93 -7.32 -5.62
CA ILE A 7 -1.55 -7.99 -4.37
C ILE A 7 -0.06 -7.76 -4.08
N GLU A 8 0.79 -7.81 -5.10
CA GLU A 8 2.22 -7.49 -4.98
C GLU A 8 2.44 -6.04 -4.54
N THR A 9 1.74 -5.08 -5.18
CA THR A 9 1.81 -3.66 -4.80
C THR A 9 1.29 -3.44 -3.38
N MET A 10 0.20 -4.10 -2.97
CA MET A 10 -0.30 -4.07 -1.58
C MET A 10 0.75 -4.54 -0.58
N SER A 11 1.40 -5.66 -0.87
CA SER A 11 2.43 -6.24 0.01
C SER A 11 3.64 -5.31 0.13
N ARG A 12 4.11 -4.74 -0.99
CA ARG A 12 5.19 -3.74 -1.02
C ARG A 12 4.85 -2.52 -0.18
N LEU A 13 3.69 -1.89 -0.43
CA LEU A 13 3.27 -0.68 0.29
C LEU A 13 3.10 -0.95 1.79
N ARG A 14 2.59 -2.13 2.18
CA ARG A 14 2.48 -2.51 3.60
C ARG A 14 3.84 -2.67 4.28
N LYS A 15 4.84 -3.19 3.56
CA LYS A 15 6.21 -3.28 4.06
C LYS A 15 6.81 -1.88 4.23
N VAL A 16 6.78 -1.08 3.17
CA VAL A 16 7.28 0.30 3.16
C VAL A 16 6.63 1.16 4.24
N SER A 17 5.31 1.03 4.44
CA SER A 17 4.59 1.74 5.51
C SER A 17 5.19 1.43 6.89
N LYS A 18 5.42 0.14 7.21
CA LYS A 18 6.01 -0.26 8.49
C LYS A 18 7.44 0.25 8.67
N ASP A 19 8.24 0.19 7.61
CA ASP A 19 9.63 0.66 7.63
C ASP A 19 9.66 2.18 7.90
N LEU A 20 8.82 2.95 7.18
CA LEU A 20 8.71 4.40 7.38
C LEU A 20 8.14 4.78 8.75
N VAL A 21 7.21 4.00 9.33
CA VAL A 21 6.74 4.25 10.71
C VAL A 21 7.89 4.13 11.71
N GLN A 22 8.77 3.14 11.54
CA GLN A 22 9.95 2.97 12.40
C GLN A 22 10.96 4.10 12.21
N GLU A 23 11.20 4.53 10.97
CA GLU A 23 12.16 5.59 10.65
C GLU A 23 11.67 6.99 11.06
N LEU A 24 10.39 7.30 10.81
CA LEU A 24 9.82 8.64 11.01
C LEU A 24 9.18 8.83 12.39
N GLY A 25 8.87 7.75 13.10
CA GLY A 25 8.14 7.79 14.37
C GLY A 25 6.68 8.27 14.22
N ARG A 26 6.15 8.29 13.00
CA ARG A 26 4.77 8.70 12.66
C ARG A 26 4.24 7.88 11.48
N GLU A 27 2.93 7.92 11.28
CA GLU A 27 2.31 7.36 10.07
C GLU A 27 2.84 8.09 8.80
N PRO A 28 3.31 7.35 7.78
CA PRO A 28 3.75 7.94 6.52
C PRO A 28 2.56 8.35 5.65
N THR A 29 2.80 9.35 4.82
CA THR A 29 1.86 9.80 3.78
C THR A 29 1.85 8.83 2.59
N VAL A 30 0.82 8.91 1.75
CA VAL A 30 0.72 8.04 0.57
C VAL A 30 1.79 8.39 -0.46
N GLU A 31 2.14 9.67 -0.54
CA GLU A 31 3.24 10.24 -1.31
C GLU A 31 4.58 9.59 -0.92
N GLU A 32 4.93 9.61 0.38
CA GLU A 32 6.17 9.01 0.91
C GLU A 32 6.22 7.49 0.66
N MET A 33 5.09 6.80 0.85
CA MET A 33 5.01 5.36 0.57
C MET A 33 5.15 5.05 -0.91
N ALA A 34 4.56 5.86 -1.80
CA ALA A 34 4.62 5.67 -3.25
C ALA A 34 6.04 5.87 -3.78
N GLU A 35 6.70 6.94 -3.36
CA GLU A 35 8.09 7.25 -3.71
C GLU A 35 9.03 6.14 -3.24
N ARG A 36 8.90 5.69 -1.98
CA ARG A 36 9.75 4.64 -1.41
C ARG A 36 9.49 3.26 -2.02
N ALA A 37 8.26 2.99 -2.46
CA ALA A 37 7.87 1.73 -3.09
C ALA A 37 8.09 1.70 -4.62
N ASP A 38 8.59 2.80 -5.21
CA ASP A 38 8.78 2.98 -6.65
C ASP A 38 7.49 2.70 -7.46
N VAL A 39 6.38 3.25 -6.97
CA VAL A 39 5.08 3.18 -7.64
C VAL A 39 4.49 4.56 -7.82
N SER A 40 3.64 4.73 -8.84
CA SER A 40 2.92 5.98 -9.00
C SER A 40 2.01 6.25 -7.80
N ILE A 41 1.88 7.53 -7.43
CA ILE A 41 0.99 7.95 -6.35
C ILE A 41 -0.46 7.53 -6.59
N ASP A 42 -0.91 7.55 -7.84
CA ASP A 42 -2.26 7.12 -8.21
C ASP A 42 -2.46 5.62 -7.98
N GLU A 43 -1.44 4.81 -8.27
CA GLU A 43 -1.48 3.38 -7.97
C GLU A 43 -1.50 3.12 -6.47
N ALA A 44 -0.63 3.79 -5.70
CA ALA A 44 -0.63 3.68 -4.25
C ALA A 44 -1.99 4.06 -3.65
N ARG A 45 -2.61 5.15 -4.11
CA ARG A 45 -3.96 5.59 -3.69
C ARG A 45 -5.03 4.56 -4.03
N ARG A 46 -5.01 3.99 -5.25
CA ARG A 46 -5.95 2.93 -5.67
C ARG A 46 -5.81 1.70 -4.77
N VAL A 47 -4.57 1.27 -4.54
CA VAL A 47 -4.25 0.10 -3.73
C VAL A 47 -4.69 0.28 -2.27
N MET A 48 -4.38 1.44 -1.67
CA MET A 48 -4.80 1.77 -0.30
C MET A 48 -6.32 1.86 -0.15
N LYS A 49 -7.04 2.26 -1.21
CA LYS A 49 -8.51 2.27 -1.22
C LYS A 49 -9.09 0.84 -1.22
N ILE A 50 -8.48 -0.07 -1.98
CA ILE A 50 -8.88 -1.48 -2.05
C ILE A 50 -8.55 -2.21 -0.74
N SER A 51 -7.39 -1.93 -0.13
CA SER A 51 -6.98 -2.56 1.13
C SER A 51 -7.86 -2.19 2.33
N ARG A 52 -8.50 -1.01 2.28
CA ARG A 52 -9.45 -0.52 3.31
C ARG A 52 -10.85 -1.08 3.17
N GLN A 53 -11.23 -1.59 2.00
CA GLN A 53 -12.44 -2.42 1.93
C GLN A 53 -12.13 -3.72 2.65
N PRO A 54 -12.95 -4.16 3.62
CA PRO A 54 -12.79 -5.49 4.18
C PRO A 54 -12.74 -6.44 3.00
N ILE A 55 -11.65 -7.21 2.91
CA ILE A 55 -11.52 -8.26 1.92
C ILE A 55 -12.63 -9.23 2.29
N SER A 56 -13.83 -9.05 1.72
CA SER A 56 -14.86 -10.06 1.74
C SER A 56 -14.23 -11.19 0.95
N LEU A 57 -13.58 -12.09 1.69
CA LEU A 57 -13.12 -13.40 1.27
C LEU A 57 -14.36 -14.16 0.82
N ASP A 58 -14.90 -13.78 -0.33
CA ASP A 58 -15.92 -14.57 -1.00
C ASP A 58 -15.20 -15.38 -2.09
N ARG A 59 -15.04 -16.65 -1.71
CA ARG A 59 -14.65 -17.85 -2.48
C ARG A 59 -13.17 -18.10 -2.75
#